data_AF-A0A6A3KLK7-F1
#
_entry.id   AF-A0A6A3KLK7-F1
#
_cell.length_a   1.000
_cell.length_b   1.000
_cell.length_c   1.000
_cell.angle_alpha   90.00
_cell.angle_beta   90.00
_cell.angle_gamma   90.00
#
_symmetry.space_group_name_H-M   'P 1'
#
loop_
_entity.id
_entity.type
_entity.pdbx_description
1 polymer ?
#
loop_
_entity_poly.entity_id
_entity_poly.type
_entity_poly.pdbx_seq_one_letter_code
_entity_poly.pdbx_strand_id
1 'polypeptide(L)'
;MGLRSRQRRLAGVTRDVYDPESNSIQSPSLEEHFRASIDDVDAFNLMWKSTVGYAGLVLAGYEVILLYQLLTGNSSHTSRLPLCLGLKLVAFASIFSTREYVRTGRSSSLGQSLFFSGSYVLIWVCCSALLHLSFSALEASPLCLFYFLASFIVLRLIGDNTKAEVARAQQLEKLQRLVGGVAA
;
A
#
# COMPACT_ATOMS: atom_id res chain seq x y z
N MET A 1 27.48 12.99 -20.51
CA MET A 1 27.62 12.20 -19.26
C MET A 1 26.34 12.37 -18.44
N GLY A 2 25.52 11.31 -18.38
CA GLY A 2 24.10 11.41 -18.01
C GLY A 2 23.82 11.44 -16.51
N LEU A 3 22.69 12.04 -16.14
CA LEU A 3 22.15 12.18 -14.79
C LEU A 3 22.14 10.87 -13.96
N ARG A 4 22.08 9.71 -14.63
CA ARG A 4 22.24 8.38 -14.05
C ARG A 4 23.57 8.17 -13.30
N SER A 5 24.66 8.79 -13.75
CA SER A 5 25.97 8.73 -13.10
C SER A 5 25.98 9.53 -11.78
N ARG A 6 25.28 10.66 -11.73
CA ARG A 6 25.19 11.49 -10.52
C ARG A 6 24.32 10.84 -9.44
N GLN A 7 23.21 10.20 -9.83
CA GLN A 7 22.37 9.45 -8.88
C GLN A 7 23.11 8.29 -8.21
N ARG A 8 23.95 7.55 -8.95
CA ARG A 8 24.77 6.47 -8.37
C ARG A 8 25.81 6.97 -7.35
N ARG A 9 26.39 8.16 -7.58
CA ARG A 9 27.32 8.80 -6.64
C ARG A 9 26.63 9.32 -5.37
N LEU A 10 25.43 9.89 -5.50
CA LEU A 10 24.65 10.39 -4.36
C LEU A 10 24.10 9.26 -3.47
N ALA A 11 23.84 8.08 -4.03
CA ALA A 11 23.37 6.90 -3.31
C ALA A 11 24.48 6.15 -2.55
N GLY A 12 25.73 6.64 -2.54
CA GLY A 12 26.84 5.97 -1.85
C GLY A 12 27.29 4.65 -2.49
N VAL A 13 26.79 4.32 -3.69
CA VAL A 13 27.03 3.04 -4.40
C VAL A 13 28.46 2.94 -4.97
N THR A 14 29.23 4.03 -4.97
CA THR A 14 30.67 3.97 -5.30
C THR A 14 31.49 4.07 -4.02
N ARG A 15 31.48 2.99 -3.23
CA ARG A 15 32.55 2.74 -2.26
C ARG A 15 33.37 1.56 -2.77
N ASP A 16 34.01 1.77 -3.92
CA ASP A 16 35.18 0.98 -4.30
C ASP A 16 36.24 1.29 -3.24
N VAL A 17 36.31 0.46 -2.19
CA VAL A 17 37.36 0.55 -1.19
C VAL A 17 38.61 0.03 -1.89
N TYR A 18 39.42 0.96 -2.39
CA TYR A 18 40.76 0.63 -2.86
C TYR A 18 41.56 0.20 -1.64
N ASP A 19 41.82 -1.11 -1.55
CA ASP A 19 42.63 -1.68 -0.50
C ASP A 19 44.10 -1.66 -0.95
N PRO A 20 44.93 -0.76 -0.39
CA PRO A 20 46.29 -0.54 -0.87
C PRO A 20 47.21 -1.73 -0.62
N GLU A 21 46.83 -2.69 0.24
CA GLU A 21 47.62 -3.88 0.51
C GLU A 21 47.39 -5.02 -0.49
N SER A 22 46.21 -5.08 -1.13
CA SER A 22 45.86 -6.15 -2.08
C SER A 22 45.95 -5.75 -3.55
N ASN A 23 46.19 -4.46 -3.84
CA ASN A 23 46.25 -3.90 -5.20
C ASN A 23 45.06 -4.32 -6.10
N SER A 24 43.92 -4.57 -5.46
CA SER A 24 42.71 -5.09 -6.10
C SER A 24 41.54 -4.20 -5.73
N ILE A 25 40.71 -3.88 -6.72
CA ILE A 25 39.42 -3.23 -6.47
C ILE A 25 38.52 -4.33 -5.92
N GLN A 26 38.23 -4.31 -4.62
CA GLN A 26 37.17 -5.15 -4.07
C GLN A 26 35.83 -4.58 -4.55
N SER A 27 35.44 -4.99 -5.76
CA SER A 27 34.04 -4.86 -6.17
C SER A 27 33.21 -5.69 -5.19
N PRO A 28 32.19 -5.12 -4.55
CA PRO A 28 31.28 -5.90 -3.71
C PRO A 28 30.83 -7.13 -4.50
N SER A 29 30.88 -8.28 -3.86
CA SER A 29 30.54 -9.53 -4.54
C SER A 29 29.10 -9.44 -5.07
N LEU A 30 28.80 -10.11 -6.19
CA LEU A 30 27.44 -10.11 -6.76
C LEU A 30 26.40 -10.49 -5.68
N GLU A 31 26.77 -11.38 -4.77
CA GLU A 31 26.01 -11.82 -3.60
C GLU A 31 25.68 -10.68 -2.60
N GLU A 32 26.64 -9.79 -2.32
CA GLU A 32 26.40 -8.61 -1.46
C GLU A 32 25.47 -7.60 -2.13
N HIS A 33 25.60 -7.41 -3.45
CA HIS A 33 24.66 -6.60 -4.22
C HIS A 33 23.24 -7.17 -4.24
N PHE A 34 23.08 -8.50 -4.22
CA PHE A 34 21.76 -9.13 -4.15
C PHE A 34 21.12 -8.99 -2.78
N ARG A 35 21.87 -9.22 -1.69
CA ARG A 35 21.33 -9.00 -0.34
C ARG A 35 20.90 -7.56 -0.15
N ALA A 36 21.73 -6.60 -0.56
CA ALA A 36 21.38 -5.19 -0.53
C ALA A 36 20.12 -4.88 -1.38
N SER A 37 19.98 -5.46 -2.57
CA SER A 37 18.82 -5.24 -3.42
C SER A 37 17.53 -5.85 -2.86
N ILE A 38 17.61 -6.99 -2.15
CA ILE A 38 16.44 -7.62 -1.49
C ILE A 38 16.05 -6.81 -0.25
N ASP A 39 17.03 -6.41 0.56
CA ASP A 39 16.82 -5.58 1.75
C ASP A 39 16.20 -4.21 1.37
N ASP A 40 16.63 -3.62 0.26
CA ASP A 40 16.06 -2.37 -0.28
C ASP A 40 14.59 -2.54 -0.71
N VAL A 41 14.25 -3.67 -1.32
CA VAL A 41 12.86 -3.98 -1.73
C VAL A 41 11.96 -4.19 -0.52
N ASP A 42 12.46 -4.86 0.52
CA ASP A 42 11.71 -5.08 1.76
C ASP A 42 11.54 -3.79 2.55
N ALA A 43 12.56 -2.93 2.62
CA ALA A 43 12.47 -1.61 3.21
C ALA A 43 11.48 -0.72 2.46
N PHE A 44 11.50 -0.74 1.13
CA PHE A 44 10.54 -0.01 0.29
C PHE A 44 9.10 -0.49 0.51
N ASN A 45 8.88 -1.81 0.55
CA ASN A 45 7.57 -2.41 0.81
C ASN A 45 7.04 -2.02 2.21
N LEU A 46 7.91 -2.09 3.23
CA LEU A 46 7.57 -1.71 4.59
C LEU A 46 7.22 -0.21 4.70
N MET A 47 8.00 0.65 4.05
CA MET A 47 7.73 2.09 3.98
C MET A 47 6.35 2.35 3.37
N TRP A 48 6.03 1.76 2.22
CA TRP A 48 4.73 1.96 1.58
C TRP A 48 3.56 1.40 2.38
N LYS A 49 3.70 0.22 2.98
CA LYS A 49 2.69 -0.33 3.90
C LYS A 49 2.44 0.61 5.09
N SER A 50 3.51 1.20 5.62
CA SER A 50 3.42 2.19 6.69
C SER A 50 2.69 3.45 6.23
N THR A 51 3.08 4.03 5.09
CA THR A 51 2.45 5.23 4.51
C THR A 51 0.97 5.02 4.25
N VAL A 52 0.58 3.92 3.59
CA VAL A 52 -0.84 3.61 3.34
C VAL A 52 -1.58 3.35 4.67
N GLY A 53 -0.94 2.69 5.62
CA GLY A 53 -1.50 2.47 6.96
C GLY A 53 -1.76 3.77 7.75
N TYR A 54 -0.89 4.78 7.61
CA TYR A 54 -1.09 6.11 8.18
C TYR A 54 -2.19 6.89 7.45
N ALA A 55 -2.26 6.79 6.11
CA ALA A 55 -3.34 7.39 5.34
C ALA A 55 -4.73 6.89 5.81
N GLY A 56 -4.85 5.60 6.15
CA GLY A 56 -6.05 5.05 6.75
C GLY A 56 -6.45 5.68 8.08
N LEU A 57 -5.49 6.06 8.94
CA LEU A 57 -5.77 6.76 10.20
C LEU A 57 -6.25 8.19 9.96
N VAL A 58 -5.63 8.90 9.02
CA VAL A 58 -6.04 10.26 8.64
C VAL A 58 -7.46 10.25 8.11
N LEU A 59 -7.80 9.28 7.26
CA LEU A 59 -9.15 9.10 6.72
C LEU A 59 -10.17 8.75 7.81
N ALA A 60 -9.81 7.90 8.76
CA ALA A 60 -10.66 7.62 9.92
C ALA A 60 -10.91 8.91 10.73
N GLY A 61 -9.88 9.72 10.98
CA GLY A 61 -10.04 11.02 11.63
C GLY A 61 -10.98 11.96 10.86
N TYR A 62 -10.87 11.99 9.53
CA TYR A 62 -11.77 12.76 8.69
C TYR A 62 -13.22 12.27 8.78
N GLU A 63 -13.44 10.95 8.77
CA GLU A 63 -14.78 10.38 8.97
C GLU A 63 -15.36 10.71 10.34
N VAL A 64 -14.52 10.81 11.39
CA VAL A 64 -14.97 11.27 12.72
C VAL A 64 -15.42 12.73 12.67
N ILE A 65 -14.72 13.59 11.94
CA ILE A 65 -15.11 15.00 11.74
C ILE A 65 -16.45 15.07 11.01
N LEU A 66 -16.64 14.28 9.94
CA LEU A 66 -17.90 14.22 9.21
C LEU A 66 -19.05 13.71 10.09
N LEU A 67 -18.79 12.69 10.91
CA LEU A 67 -19.76 12.17 11.87
C LEU A 67 -20.15 13.23 12.90
N TYR A 68 -19.17 13.98 13.42
CA TYR A 68 -19.42 15.08 14.35
C TYR A 68 -20.28 16.18 13.70
N GLN A 69 -19.97 16.59 12.47
CA GLN A 69 -20.77 17.56 11.72
C GLN A 69 -22.18 17.04 11.43
N LEU A 70 -22.34 15.74 11.16
CA LEU A 70 -23.65 15.12 10.97
C LEU A 70 -24.52 15.17 12.25
N LEU A 71 -23.90 14.95 13.41
CA LEU A 71 -24.59 14.96 14.71
C LEU A 71 -24.90 16.37 15.22
N THR A 72 -24.04 17.35 14.93
CA THR A 72 -24.20 18.73 15.40
C THR A 72 -24.93 19.64 14.41
N GLY A 73 -25.02 19.24 13.14
CA GLY A 73 -25.77 19.98 12.12
C GLY A 73 -27.28 19.83 12.26
N ASN A 74 -28.02 20.70 11.58
CA ASN A 74 -29.49 20.67 11.51
C ASN A 74 -30.04 19.35 10.91
N SER A 75 -29.18 18.55 10.26
CA SER A 75 -29.46 17.21 9.75
C SER A 75 -29.75 16.19 10.85
N SER A 76 -29.36 16.46 12.09
CA SER A 76 -29.53 15.56 13.24
C SER A 76 -31.00 15.25 13.57
N HIS A 77 -31.91 16.11 13.15
CA HIS A 77 -33.37 15.96 13.35
C HIS A 77 -34.09 15.28 12.18
N THR A 78 -33.36 14.80 11.17
CA THR A 78 -33.97 14.09 10.04
C THR A 78 -34.23 12.63 10.40
N SER A 79 -35.34 12.07 9.91
CA SER A 79 -35.67 10.63 10.03
C SER A 79 -34.62 9.69 9.42
N ARG A 80 -33.64 10.26 8.70
CA ARG A 80 -32.57 9.57 7.97
C ARG A 80 -31.29 9.37 8.80
N LEU A 81 -31.22 9.98 10.00
CA LEU A 81 -30.07 9.85 10.92
C LEU A 81 -29.63 8.39 11.17
N PRO A 82 -30.51 7.43 11.54
CA PRO A 82 -30.06 6.07 11.85
C PRO A 82 -29.40 5.38 10.65
N LEU A 83 -29.90 5.66 9.44
CA LEU A 83 -29.34 5.11 8.21
C LEU A 83 -27.97 5.71 7.89
N CYS A 84 -27.81 7.03 8.09
CA CYS A 84 -26.52 7.70 7.93
C CYS A 84 -25.49 7.22 8.95
N LEU A 85 -25.90 7.00 10.21
CA LEU A 85 -25.04 6.41 11.24
C LEU A 85 -24.61 4.98 10.86
N GLY A 86 -25.54 4.17 10.34
CA GLY A 86 -25.23 2.84 9.82
C GLY A 86 -24.18 2.88 8.70
N LEU A 87 -24.34 3.78 7.73
CA LEU A 87 -23.36 3.98 6.66
C LEU A 87 -21.99 4.42 7.21
N LYS A 88 -21.95 5.30 8.19
CA LYS A 88 -20.68 5.73 8.83
C LYS A 88 -20.01 4.57 9.56
N LEU A 89 -20.75 3.74 10.29
CA LEU A 89 -20.19 2.55 10.95
C LEU A 89 -19.59 1.57 9.94
N VAL A 90 -20.29 1.32 8.83
CA VAL A 90 -19.77 0.47 7.76
C VAL A 90 -18.53 1.10 7.10
N ALA A 91 -18.50 2.41 6.91
CA ALA A 91 -17.32 3.13 6.41
C ALA A 91 -16.11 2.99 7.34
N PHE A 92 -16.30 3.15 8.66
CA PHE A 92 -15.23 2.91 9.64
C PHE A 92 -14.74 1.46 9.59
N ALA A 93 -15.65 0.48 9.60
CA ALA A 93 -15.30 -0.93 9.50
C ALA A 93 -14.52 -1.23 8.21
N SER A 94 -14.89 -0.61 7.09
CA SER A 94 -14.17 -0.70 5.83
C SER A 94 -12.75 -0.10 5.93
N ILE A 95 -12.58 1.07 6.54
CA ILE A 95 -11.26 1.71 6.67
C ILE A 95 -10.34 0.88 7.58
N PHE A 96 -10.84 0.41 8.72
CA PHE A 96 -10.05 -0.39 9.67
C PHE A 96 -9.68 -1.75 9.09
N SER A 97 -10.60 -2.45 8.42
CA SER A 97 -10.31 -3.73 7.76
C SER A 97 -9.32 -3.56 6.60
N THR A 98 -9.45 -2.49 5.80
CA THR A 98 -8.48 -2.16 4.73
C THR A 98 -7.11 -1.87 5.30
N ARG A 99 -7.02 -1.13 6.40
CA ARG A 99 -5.76 -0.86 7.10
C ARG A 99 -5.14 -2.14 7.65
N GLU A 100 -5.95 -3.04 8.21
CA GLU A 100 -5.47 -4.34 8.69
C GLU A 100 -4.97 -5.21 7.55
N TYR A 101 -5.63 -5.18 6.39
CA TYR A 101 -5.18 -5.80 5.16
C TYR A 101 -3.81 -5.25 4.71
N VAL A 102 -3.62 -3.94 4.70
CA VAL A 102 -2.34 -3.30 4.35
C VAL A 102 -1.21 -3.72 5.29
N ARG A 103 -1.49 -3.82 6.59
CA ARG A 103 -0.50 -4.17 7.61
C ARG A 103 -0.11 -5.65 7.59
N THR A 104 -1.10 -6.52 7.53
CA THR A 104 -0.87 -7.97 7.68
C THR A 104 -0.65 -8.67 6.36
N GLY A 105 -1.14 -8.12 5.24
CA GLY A 105 -1.11 -8.77 3.93
C GLY A 105 -1.87 -10.10 3.87
N ARG A 106 -2.67 -10.44 4.89
CA ARG A 106 -3.40 -11.71 4.97
C ARG A 106 -4.59 -11.72 4.00
N SER A 107 -4.85 -12.87 3.39
CA SER A 107 -6.01 -13.05 2.50
C SER A 107 -7.35 -12.91 3.23
N SER A 108 -7.42 -13.26 4.51
CA SER A 108 -8.62 -13.12 5.34
C SER A 108 -9.03 -11.66 5.57
N SER A 109 -8.06 -10.76 5.79
CA SER A 109 -8.32 -9.33 5.96
C SER A 109 -8.74 -8.66 4.66
N LEU A 110 -8.27 -9.14 3.50
CA LEU A 110 -8.79 -8.73 2.19
C LEU A 110 -10.28 -9.08 2.01
N GLY A 111 -10.69 -10.28 2.42
CA GLY A 111 -12.09 -10.72 2.34
C GLY A 111 -13.02 -9.84 3.20
N GLN A 112 -12.60 -9.52 4.43
CA GLN A 112 -13.35 -8.62 5.31
C GLN A 112 -13.45 -7.20 4.74
N SER A 113 -12.34 -6.67 4.21
CA SER A 113 -12.29 -5.35 3.59
C SER A 113 -13.20 -5.24 2.36
N LEU A 114 -13.21 -6.26 1.50
CA LEU A 114 -14.14 -6.38 0.38
C LEU A 114 -15.59 -6.47 0.84
N PHE A 115 -15.86 -7.24 1.89
CA PHE A 115 -17.21 -7.37 2.43
C PHE A 115 -17.75 -6.03 2.94
N PHE A 116 -16.98 -5.28 3.73
CA PHE A 116 -17.44 -3.99 4.27
C PHE A 116 -17.54 -2.90 3.20
N SER A 117 -16.56 -2.80 2.31
CA SER A 117 -16.62 -1.84 1.18
C SER A 117 -17.76 -2.17 0.20
N GLY A 118 -17.95 -3.45 -0.12
CA GLY A 118 -19.07 -3.91 -0.95
C GLY A 118 -20.43 -3.68 -0.29
N SER A 119 -20.53 -3.94 1.02
CA SER A 119 -21.76 -3.66 1.80
C SER A 119 -22.07 -2.17 1.80
N TYR A 120 -21.06 -1.31 1.92
CA TYR A 120 -21.24 0.15 1.84
C TYR A 120 -21.86 0.56 0.50
N VAL A 121 -21.31 0.07 -0.62
CA VAL A 121 -21.85 0.34 -1.97
C VAL A 121 -23.26 -0.20 -2.12
N LEU A 122 -23.52 -1.42 -1.66
CA LEU A 122 -24.84 -2.03 -1.76
C LEU A 122 -25.89 -1.25 -0.99
N ILE A 123 -25.59 -0.82 0.25
CA ILE A 123 -26.49 0.01 1.04
C ILE A 123 -26.73 1.34 0.33
N TRP A 124 -25.68 1.98 -0.19
CA TRP A 124 -25.80 3.24 -0.91
C TRP A 124 -26.63 3.12 -2.19
N VAL A 125 -26.39 2.10 -3.02
CA VAL A 125 -27.17 1.81 -4.23
C VAL A 125 -28.61 1.49 -3.88
N CYS A 126 -28.85 0.65 -2.87
CA CYS A 126 -30.19 0.32 -2.40
C CYS A 126 -30.96 1.59 -1.99
N CYS A 127 -30.35 2.47 -1.21
CA CYS A 127 -30.98 3.71 -0.78
C CYS A 127 -31.20 4.71 -1.93
N SER A 128 -30.27 4.79 -2.88
CA SER A 128 -30.36 5.74 -3.99
C SER A 128 -31.32 5.27 -5.08
N ALA A 129 -31.32 3.97 -5.41
CA ALA A 129 -32.09 3.40 -6.51
C ALA A 129 -33.49 2.94 -6.10
N LEU A 130 -33.66 2.36 -4.90
CA LEU A 130 -34.96 1.86 -4.44
C LEU A 130 -35.75 2.89 -3.64
N LEU A 131 -35.06 3.72 -2.86
CA LEU A 131 -35.71 4.73 -1.99
C LEU A 131 -35.61 6.15 -2.55
N HIS A 132 -34.96 6.34 -3.70
CA HIS A 132 -34.73 7.64 -4.35
C HIS A 132 -34.12 8.70 -3.41
N LEU A 133 -33.35 8.26 -2.41
CA LEU A 133 -32.72 9.14 -1.45
C LEU A 133 -31.46 9.76 -2.04
N SER A 134 -31.41 11.09 -2.08
CA SER A 134 -30.17 11.82 -2.39
C SER A 134 -29.38 12.00 -1.10
N PHE A 135 -28.14 11.50 -1.07
CA PHE A 135 -27.22 11.67 0.05
C PHE A 135 -26.26 12.82 -0.20
N SER A 136 -26.07 13.64 0.83
CA SER A 136 -24.97 14.62 0.83
C SER A 136 -23.62 13.93 1.09
N ALA A 137 -22.52 14.56 0.68
CA ALA A 137 -21.17 14.10 1.00
C ALA A 137 -20.91 13.97 2.52
N LEU A 138 -21.66 14.72 3.34
CA LEU A 138 -21.63 14.60 4.80
C LEU A 138 -22.21 13.25 5.27
N GLU A 139 -23.30 12.79 4.63
CA GLU A 139 -24.04 11.59 4.99
C GLU A 139 -23.39 10.32 4.44
N ALA A 140 -23.01 10.35 3.16
CA ALA A 140 -22.38 9.23 2.45
C ALA A 140 -21.10 9.69 1.76
N SER A 141 -19.97 9.48 2.41
CA SER A 141 -18.64 9.80 1.90
C SER A 141 -18.02 8.62 1.13
N PRO A 142 -17.60 8.79 -0.12
CA PRO A 142 -16.99 7.71 -0.93
C PRO A 142 -15.53 7.40 -0.52
N LEU A 143 -15.02 8.03 0.53
CA LEU A 143 -13.61 7.97 0.94
C LEU A 143 -13.17 6.55 1.31
N CYS A 144 -14.04 5.76 1.93
CA CYS A 144 -13.75 4.36 2.25
C CYS A 144 -13.49 3.52 0.99
N LEU A 145 -14.19 3.80 -0.10
CA LEU A 145 -14.04 3.10 -1.39
C LEU A 145 -12.75 3.50 -2.09
N PHE A 146 -12.46 4.81 -2.13
CA PHE A 146 -11.21 5.31 -2.70
C PHE A 146 -10.00 4.77 -1.95
N TYR A 147 -10.05 4.73 -0.62
CA TYR A 147 -8.99 4.17 0.19
C TYR A 147 -8.79 2.68 -0.08
N PHE A 148 -9.87 1.91 -0.17
CA PHE A 148 -9.81 0.50 -0.52
C PHE A 148 -9.17 0.26 -1.89
N LEU A 149 -9.67 0.94 -2.92
CA LEU A 149 -9.15 0.83 -4.29
C LEU A 149 -7.68 1.24 -4.37
N ALA A 150 -7.31 2.38 -3.81
CA ALA A 150 -5.94 2.86 -3.81
C ALA A 150 -5.01 1.89 -3.08
N SER A 151 -5.41 1.41 -1.89
CA SER A 151 -4.63 0.44 -1.12
C SER A 151 -4.45 -0.87 -1.87
N PHE A 152 -5.50 -1.36 -2.53
CA PHE A 152 -5.46 -2.58 -3.33
C PHE A 152 -4.52 -2.46 -4.53
N ILE A 153 -4.60 -1.35 -5.28
CA ILE A 153 -3.72 -1.10 -6.43
C ILE A 153 -2.27 -1.00 -5.98
N VAL A 154 -1.99 -0.23 -4.92
CA VAL A 154 -0.63 -0.04 -4.39
C VAL A 154 -0.04 -1.38 -3.93
N LEU A 155 -0.80 -2.20 -3.20
CA LEU A 155 -0.32 -3.52 -2.75
C LEU A 155 -0.09 -4.49 -3.91
N ARG A 156 -0.91 -4.45 -4.97
CA ARG A 156 -0.66 -5.24 -6.17
C ARG A 156 0.60 -4.79 -6.89
N LEU A 157 0.78 -3.49 -7.11
CA LEU A 157 1.98 -2.95 -7.76
C LEU A 157 3.25 -3.31 -6.99
N ILE A 158 3.22 -3.20 -5.66
CA ILE A 158 4.35 -3.60 -4.82
C ILE A 158 4.59 -5.11 -4.91
N GLY A 159 3.53 -5.92 -4.84
CA GLY A 159 3.63 -7.38 -4.92
C GLY A 159 4.13 -7.89 -6.28
N ASP A 160 3.81 -7.21 -7.37
CA ASP A 160 4.30 -7.57 -8.70
C ASP A 160 5.76 -7.13 -8.89
N ASN A 161 6.14 -5.97 -8.36
CA ASN A 161 7.53 -5.52 -8.35
C ASN A 161 8.44 -6.45 -7.53
N THR A 162 8.01 -6.88 -6.34
CA THR A 162 8.80 -7.80 -5.53
C THR A 162 8.99 -9.16 -6.22
N LYS A 163 7.95 -9.70 -6.85
CA LYS A 163 8.06 -10.93 -7.65
C LYS A 163 9.01 -10.77 -8.83
N ALA A 164 8.98 -9.63 -9.51
CA ALA A 164 9.86 -9.35 -10.63
C ALA A 164 11.33 -9.27 -10.20
N GLU A 165 11.62 -8.63 -9.06
CA GLU A 165 12.98 -8.56 -8.53
C GLU A 165 13.48 -9.93 -8.03
N VAL A 166 12.63 -10.72 -7.37
CA VAL A 166 12.98 -12.10 -6.99
C VAL A 166 13.25 -12.97 -8.23
N ALA A 167 12.44 -12.84 -9.29
CA ALA A 167 12.66 -13.57 -10.53
C ALA A 167 13.97 -13.18 -11.22
N ARG A 168 14.32 -11.89 -11.22
CA ARG A 168 15.62 -11.40 -11.73
C ARG A 168 16.79 -11.94 -10.92
N ALA A 169 16.67 -11.93 -9.58
CA ALA A 169 17.69 -12.51 -8.71
C ALA A 169 17.91 -14.01 -9.00
N GLN A 170 16.84 -14.79 -9.14
CA GLN A 170 16.92 -16.21 -9.48
C GLN A 170 17.51 -16.49 -10.87
N GLN A 171 17.21 -15.65 -11.86
CA GLN A 171 17.77 -15.77 -13.21
C GLN A 171 19.27 -15.49 -13.23
N LEU A 172 19.72 -14.47 -12.50
CA LEU A 172 21.13 -14.12 -12.39
C LEU A 172 21.92 -15.15 -11.60
N GLU A 173 21.35 -15.74 -10.55
CA GLU A 173 21.97 -16.85 -9.81
C GLU A 173 22.20 -18.07 -10.72
N LYS A 174 21.22 -18.42 -11.57
CA LYS A 174 21.38 -19.48 -12.56
C LYS A 174 22.49 -19.18 -13.56
N LEU A 175 22.57 -17.93 -14.04
CA LEU A 175 23.67 -17.46 -14.91
C LEU A 175 25.04 -17.59 -14.23
N GLN A 176 25.14 -17.22 -12.96
CA GLN A 176 26.39 -17.30 -12.20
C GLN A 176 26.84 -18.76 -12.00
N ARG A 177 25.92 -19.68 -11.72
CA ARG A 177 26.24 -21.12 -11.64
C ARG A 177 26.67 -21.70 -12.99
N LEU A 178 26.06 -21.26 -14.09
CA LEU A 178 26.45 -21.69 -15.43
C LEU A 178 27.84 -21.17 -15.82
N VAL A 179 28.16 -19.91 -15.52
CA VAL A 179 29.49 -19.34 -15.80
C VAL A 179 30.57 -19.95 -14.90
N GLY A 180 30.27 -20.16 -13.62
CA GLY A 180 31.19 -20.83 -12.68
C GLY A 180 31.43 -22.30 -13.01
N GLY A 181 30.44 -23.01 -13.57
CA GLY A 181 30.59 -24.39 -14.04
C GLY A 181 31.31 -24.54 -15.37
N VAL A 182 31.48 -23.47 -16.16
CA VAL A 182 32.26 -23.46 -17.41
C VAL A 182 33.75 -23.17 -17.15
N ALA A 183 34.09 -22.69 -15.96
CA ALA A 183 35.47 -22.38 -15.55
C ALA A 183 36.17 -23.52 -14.77
N ALA A 184 35.53 -24.68 -14.62
CA ALA A 184 36.08 -25.90 -14.02
C ALA A 184 36.21 -27.00 -15.07
#